data_AF-A0A3E0HM96-F1
#
_entry.id   AF-A0A3E0HM96-F1
#
_cell.length_a   1.000
_cell.length_b   1.000
_cell.length_c   1.000
_cell.angle_alpha   90.00
_cell.angle_beta   90.00
_cell.angle_gamma   90.00
#
_symmetry.space_group_name_H-M   'P 1'
#
loop_
_entity.id
_entity.type
_entity.pdbx_description
1 polymer ?
#
loop_
_entity_poly.entity_id
_entity_poly.type
_entity_poly.pdbx_seq_one_letter_code
_entity_poly.pdbx_strand_id
1 'polypeptide(L)'
;MGLAQTAKQLGMNKEIMDSYWEYHERKQNWFFSPNPNLDGATRRPIFPTASDWKKYTSTQRKQKWNNLSLRQRMTISSLAGFGYEGKGINLDSMNHFSKLREACMSKWKGNLYSIFWSDLGDGKRWLCNVFVGDAIYLNNGGNFTSSNNHYYDPKQIYKGQSNLKKRESYKDVKEGDIVVFGTTHVEIITSIQKNSFVDDGFCSIGAGRGMSREQVGSIKCDSDWGWSLPYLGGARELKDDNNTYFYL
;
A
#
# COMPACT_ATOMS: atom_id res chain seq x y z
N MET A 1 11.50 4.27 16.34
CA MET A 1 11.53 3.08 15.45
C MET A 1 12.13 3.52 14.13
N GLY A 2 12.97 2.71 13.46
CA GLY A 2 13.60 3.10 12.19
C GLY A 2 12.72 2.76 10.98
N LEU A 3 12.90 3.46 9.86
CA LEU A 3 12.06 3.31 8.66
C LEU A 3 12.03 1.86 8.13
N ALA A 4 13.17 1.16 8.15
CA ALA A 4 13.25 -0.25 7.74
C ALA A 4 12.39 -1.18 8.63
N GLN A 5 12.39 -0.97 9.95
CA GLN A 5 11.55 -1.74 10.87
C GLN A 5 10.06 -1.49 10.60
N THR A 6 9.69 -0.23 10.40
CA THR A 6 8.32 0.19 10.06
C THR A 6 7.89 -0.42 8.73
N ALA A 7 8.76 -0.43 7.73
CA ALA A 7 8.50 -1.05 6.43
C ALA A 7 8.31 -2.57 6.55
N LYS A 8 9.15 -3.26 7.34
CA LYS A 8 9.00 -4.69 7.64
C LYS A 8 7.63 -4.98 8.29
N GLN A 9 7.21 -4.18 9.27
CA GLN A 9 5.89 -4.31 9.90
C GLN A 9 4.73 -4.04 8.93
N LEU A 10 4.86 -3.03 8.07
CA LEU A 10 3.89 -2.73 7.02
C LEU A 10 3.73 -3.90 6.05
N GLY A 11 4.85 -4.48 5.59
CA GLY A 11 4.85 -5.65 4.69
C GLY A 11 4.19 -6.90 5.29
N MET A 12 4.18 -7.02 6.63
CA MET A 12 3.48 -8.10 7.33
C MET A 12 1.98 -7.81 7.54
N ASN A 13 1.51 -6.58 7.30
CA ASN A 13 0.11 -6.22 7.47
C ASN A 13 -0.73 -6.73 6.29
N LYS A 14 -1.28 -7.94 6.45
CA LYS A 14 -2.09 -8.61 5.42
C LYS A 14 -3.21 -7.75 4.88
N GLU A 15 -3.95 -7.02 5.73
CA GLU A 15 -5.07 -6.20 5.30
C GLU A 15 -4.65 -5.08 4.33
N ILE A 16 -3.51 -4.43 4.57
CA ILE A 16 -2.98 -3.42 3.66
C ILE A 16 -2.43 -4.09 2.41
N MET A 17 -1.57 -5.10 2.54
CA MET A 17 -0.93 -5.76 1.39
C MET A 17 -1.94 -6.48 0.48
N ASP A 18 -3.00 -7.07 1.03
CA ASP A 18 -4.11 -7.65 0.28
C ASP A 18 -4.86 -6.55 -0.49
N SER A 19 -5.19 -5.44 0.17
CA SER A 19 -5.88 -4.33 -0.50
C SER A 19 -5.04 -3.71 -1.63
N TYR A 20 -3.71 -3.64 -1.46
CA TYR A 20 -2.79 -3.20 -2.51
C TYR A 20 -2.84 -4.13 -3.72
N TRP A 21 -2.80 -5.43 -3.48
CA TRP A 21 -2.87 -6.42 -4.54
C TRP A 21 -4.23 -6.43 -5.24
N GLU A 22 -5.34 -6.35 -4.50
CA GLU A 22 -6.68 -6.32 -5.08
C GLU A 22 -6.93 -5.06 -5.91
N TYR A 23 -6.38 -3.92 -5.48
CA TYR A 23 -6.37 -2.68 -6.26
C TYR A 23 -5.54 -2.83 -7.54
N HIS A 24 -4.34 -3.39 -7.43
CA HIS A 24 -3.45 -3.66 -8.56
C HIS A 24 -4.13 -4.55 -9.62
N GLU A 25 -4.80 -5.61 -9.17
CA GLU A 25 -5.53 -6.58 -10.00
C GLU A 25 -6.92 -6.08 -10.44
N ARG A 26 -7.29 -4.83 -10.13
CA ARG A 26 -8.58 -4.21 -10.50
C ARG A 26 -9.81 -4.94 -9.95
N LYS A 27 -9.63 -5.76 -8.91
CA LYS A 27 -10.75 -6.40 -8.18
C LYS A 27 -11.54 -5.36 -7.38
N GLN A 28 -10.87 -4.27 -7.02
CA GLN A 28 -11.47 -3.08 -6.41
C GLN A 28 -10.76 -1.81 -6.89
N ASN A 29 -11.42 -0.67 -6.71
CA ASN A 29 -10.94 0.66 -7.12
C ASN A 29 -10.42 1.50 -5.94
N TRP A 30 -10.09 0.84 -4.82
CA TRP A 30 -9.55 1.47 -3.62
C TRP A 30 -8.48 0.58 -2.99
N PHE A 31 -7.63 1.16 -2.13
CA PHE A 31 -6.71 0.42 -1.28
C PHE A 31 -6.71 1.00 0.14
N PHE A 32 -6.22 0.26 1.13
CA PHE A 32 -6.09 0.79 2.49
C PHE A 32 -4.79 1.54 2.70
N SER A 33 -4.86 2.66 3.41
CA SER A 33 -3.69 3.40 3.91
C SER A 33 -3.93 3.85 5.35
N PRO A 34 -2.89 3.91 6.20
CA PRO A 34 -2.96 4.56 7.50
C PRO A 34 -2.99 6.09 7.40
N ASN A 35 -2.65 6.69 6.26
CA ASN A 35 -2.52 8.13 6.10
C ASN A 35 -3.88 8.79 5.75
N PRO A 36 -4.45 9.60 6.66
CA PRO A 36 -5.73 10.29 6.42
C PRO A 36 -5.63 11.44 5.43
N ASN A 37 -4.43 11.91 5.12
CA ASN A 37 -4.21 13.14 4.34
C ASN A 37 -4.20 12.89 2.83
N LEU A 38 -4.32 11.64 2.40
CA LEU A 38 -4.30 11.29 0.98
C LEU A 38 -5.58 11.74 0.27
N ASP A 39 -5.46 12.11 -1.01
CA ASP A 39 -6.65 12.39 -1.80
C ASP A 39 -7.59 11.17 -1.82
N GLY A 40 -8.88 11.46 -1.72
CA GLY A 40 -9.91 10.43 -1.71
C GLY A 40 -9.98 9.58 -0.42
N ALA A 41 -9.20 9.90 0.62
CA ALA A 41 -9.22 9.17 1.89
C ALA A 41 -10.61 9.15 2.51
N THR A 42 -11.13 7.94 2.74
CA THR A 42 -12.44 7.70 3.31
C THR A 42 -12.29 6.93 4.60
N ARG A 43 -12.89 7.44 5.69
CA ARG A 43 -12.88 6.77 6.99
C ARG A 43 -14.01 5.74 7.11
N ARG A 44 -13.77 4.74 7.96
CA ARG A 44 -14.80 3.78 8.37
C ARG A 44 -16.02 4.50 8.97
N PRO A 45 -17.25 4.23 8.49
CA PRO A 45 -18.45 4.81 9.08
C PRO A 45 -18.84 4.12 10.39
N ILE A 46 -19.69 4.79 11.16
CA ILE A 46 -20.48 4.12 12.19
C ILE A 46 -21.53 3.27 11.49
N PHE A 47 -21.59 1.97 11.82
CA PHE A 47 -22.49 1.02 11.19
C PHE A 47 -23.53 0.48 12.21
N PRO A 48 -24.82 0.36 11.85
CA PRO A 48 -25.87 -0.08 12.78
C PRO A 48 -25.59 -1.44 13.43
N THR A 49 -26.07 -1.63 14.66
CA THR A 49 -26.02 -2.95 15.32
C THR A 49 -27.04 -3.91 14.70
N ALA A 50 -26.86 -5.22 14.92
CA ALA A 50 -27.83 -6.21 14.48
C ALA A 50 -29.21 -6.02 15.13
N SER A 51 -29.23 -5.62 16.40
CA SER A 51 -30.47 -5.34 17.13
C SER A 51 -31.22 -4.14 16.56
N ASP A 52 -30.50 -3.08 16.18
CA ASP A 52 -31.12 -1.89 15.57
C ASP A 52 -31.63 -2.20 14.17
N TRP A 53 -30.86 -2.94 13.37
CA TRP A 53 -31.23 -3.26 11.99
C TRP A 53 -32.52 -4.08 11.88
N LYS A 54 -32.73 -5.00 12.84
CA LYS A 54 -33.96 -5.80 12.92
C LYS A 54 -35.20 -4.95 13.17
N LYS A 55 -35.08 -3.84 13.91
CA LYS A 55 -36.19 -2.92 14.22
C LYS A 55 -36.56 -2.01 13.06
N TYR A 56 -35.65 -1.81 12.09
CA TYR A 56 -35.90 -0.94 10.95
C TYR A 56 -36.82 -1.57 9.92
N THR A 57 -37.72 -0.76 9.37
CA THR A 57 -38.49 -1.09 8.16
C THR A 57 -37.56 -1.11 6.93
N SER A 58 -38.01 -1.71 5.83
CA SER A 58 -37.25 -1.74 4.57
C SER A 58 -36.86 -0.34 4.08
N THR A 59 -37.74 0.65 4.23
CA THR A 59 -37.46 2.05 3.88
C THR A 59 -36.36 2.65 4.76
N GLN A 60 -36.43 2.42 6.07
CA GLN A 60 -35.41 2.90 7.02
C GLN A 60 -34.04 2.25 6.76
N ARG A 61 -34.01 0.95 6.43
CA ARG A 61 -32.77 0.23 6.06
C ARG A 61 -32.13 0.83 4.80
N LYS A 62 -32.93 1.10 3.77
CA LYS A 62 -32.47 1.76 2.54
C LYS A 62 -31.93 3.16 2.82
N GLN A 63 -32.61 3.95 3.63
CA GLN A 63 -32.14 5.29 4.03
C GLN A 63 -30.81 5.22 4.80
N LYS A 64 -30.68 4.32 5.78
CA LYS A 64 -29.43 4.14 6.53
C LYS A 64 -28.26 3.74 5.63
N TRP A 65 -28.48 2.84 4.68
CA TRP A 65 -27.48 2.47 3.70
C TRP A 65 -27.10 3.65 2.78
N ASN A 66 -28.09 4.39 2.27
CA ASN A 66 -27.86 5.51 1.36
C ASN A 66 -27.26 6.76 2.03
N ASN A 67 -27.34 6.87 3.36
CA ASN A 67 -26.65 7.91 4.11
C ASN A 67 -25.13 7.69 4.19
N LEU A 68 -24.63 6.49 3.88
CA LEU A 68 -23.20 6.25 3.71
C LEU A 68 -22.73 6.89 2.42
N SER A 69 -21.51 7.42 2.41
CA SER A 69 -20.93 7.95 1.18
C SER A 69 -20.78 6.82 0.14
N LEU A 70 -20.72 7.19 -1.15
CA LEU A 70 -20.50 6.21 -2.22
C LEU A 70 -19.26 5.36 -1.96
N ARG A 71 -18.14 6.00 -1.58
CA ARG A 71 -16.87 5.35 -1.23
C ARG A 71 -17.02 4.40 -0.05
N GLN A 72 -17.75 4.77 1.00
CA GLN A 72 -18.02 3.89 2.14
C GLN A 72 -18.82 2.65 1.71
N ARG A 73 -19.86 2.84 0.89
CA ARG A 73 -20.65 1.72 0.36
C ARG A 73 -19.80 0.80 -0.51
N MET A 74 -18.96 1.36 -1.37
CA MET A 74 -18.04 0.58 -2.23
C MET A 74 -17.06 -0.24 -1.38
N THR A 75 -16.38 0.36 -0.40
CA THR A 75 -15.45 -0.34 0.49
C THR A 75 -16.13 -1.47 1.26
N ILE A 76 -17.29 -1.20 1.88
CA ILE A 76 -18.02 -2.22 2.65
C ILE A 76 -18.51 -3.35 1.74
N SER A 77 -19.00 -3.02 0.54
CA SER A 77 -19.51 -4.01 -0.43
C SER A 77 -18.40 -4.92 -0.95
N SER A 78 -17.22 -4.35 -1.29
CA SER A 78 -16.02 -5.09 -1.66
C SER A 78 -15.62 -6.09 -0.58
N LEU A 79 -15.42 -5.62 0.65
CA LEU A 79 -14.99 -6.43 1.80
C LEU A 79 -15.99 -7.53 2.19
N ALA A 80 -17.28 -7.29 1.92
CA ALA A 80 -18.36 -8.25 2.15
C ALA A 80 -18.49 -9.31 1.04
N GLY A 81 -17.72 -9.20 -0.05
CA GLY A 81 -17.76 -10.13 -1.18
C GLY A 81 -18.88 -9.86 -2.19
N PHE A 82 -19.49 -8.68 -2.17
CA PHE A 82 -20.50 -8.26 -3.16
C PHE A 82 -19.90 -7.49 -4.35
N GLY A 83 -18.57 -7.39 -4.41
CA GLY A 83 -17.86 -6.52 -5.34
C GLY A 83 -18.00 -5.04 -4.97
N TYR A 84 -17.15 -4.18 -5.55
CA TYR A 84 -17.14 -2.75 -5.22
C TYR A 84 -18.41 -2.03 -5.70
N GLU A 85 -19.08 -2.54 -6.74
CA GLU A 85 -20.35 -2.00 -7.23
C GLU A 85 -21.53 -2.32 -6.29
N GLY A 86 -21.40 -3.33 -5.41
CA GLY A 86 -22.45 -3.74 -4.48
C GLY A 86 -23.73 -4.27 -5.13
N LYS A 87 -23.63 -4.85 -6.33
CA LYS A 87 -24.77 -5.43 -7.05
C LYS A 87 -25.36 -6.61 -6.27
N GLY A 88 -26.69 -6.67 -6.18
CA GLY A 88 -27.41 -7.78 -5.53
C GLY A 88 -27.47 -7.72 -4.00
N ILE A 89 -27.06 -6.61 -3.38
CA ILE A 89 -27.24 -6.43 -1.93
C ILE A 89 -28.73 -6.31 -1.59
N ASN A 90 -29.28 -7.31 -0.91
CA ASN A 90 -30.60 -7.26 -0.29
C ASN A 90 -30.50 -6.74 1.15
N LEU A 91 -30.87 -5.47 1.37
CA LEU A 91 -30.83 -4.83 2.70
C LEU A 91 -31.85 -5.39 3.70
N ASP A 92 -32.87 -6.11 3.23
CA ASP A 92 -33.86 -6.78 4.08
C ASP A 92 -33.40 -8.18 4.54
N SER A 93 -32.31 -8.70 3.94
CA SER A 93 -31.71 -9.97 4.34
C SER A 93 -30.77 -9.78 5.52
N MET A 94 -31.07 -10.43 6.65
CA MET A 94 -30.18 -10.44 7.81
C MET A 94 -28.83 -11.09 7.53
N ASN A 95 -28.76 -12.05 6.60
CA ASN A 95 -27.51 -12.65 6.16
C ASN A 95 -26.63 -11.62 5.42
N HIS A 96 -27.22 -10.89 4.46
CA HIS A 96 -26.48 -9.83 3.76
C HIS A 96 -26.04 -8.73 4.71
N PHE A 97 -26.92 -8.27 5.60
CA PHE A 97 -26.57 -7.30 6.64
C PHE A 97 -25.41 -7.79 7.52
N SER A 98 -25.42 -9.06 7.94
CA SER A 98 -24.34 -9.64 8.74
C SER A 98 -23.00 -9.55 8.02
N LYS A 99 -22.96 -9.89 6.72
CA LYS A 99 -21.75 -9.77 5.89
C LYS A 99 -21.25 -8.33 5.78
N LEU A 100 -22.17 -7.37 5.53
CA LEU A 100 -21.82 -5.94 5.46
C LEU A 100 -21.31 -5.40 6.79
N ARG A 101 -21.92 -5.82 7.91
CA ARG A 101 -21.50 -5.42 9.25
C ARG A 101 -20.14 -6.03 9.60
N GLU A 102 -19.92 -7.31 9.32
CA GLU A 102 -18.62 -7.97 9.53
C GLU A 102 -17.53 -7.28 8.70
N ALA A 103 -17.81 -7.00 7.43
CA ALA A 103 -16.91 -6.24 6.55
C ALA A 103 -16.54 -4.88 7.16
N CYS A 104 -17.53 -4.12 7.65
CA CYS A 104 -17.28 -2.82 8.24
C CYS A 104 -16.57 -2.90 9.61
N MET A 105 -17.00 -3.79 10.50
CA MET A 105 -16.54 -3.79 11.90
C MET A 105 -15.26 -4.59 12.12
N SER A 106 -15.08 -5.69 11.39
CA SER A 106 -13.99 -6.64 11.60
C SER A 106 -12.92 -6.54 10.51
N LYS A 107 -13.31 -6.33 9.24
CA LYS A 107 -12.38 -6.31 8.10
C LYS A 107 -11.85 -4.93 7.71
N TRP A 108 -12.52 -3.86 8.13
CA TRP A 108 -12.03 -2.49 7.96
C TRP A 108 -11.55 -1.99 9.32
N LYS A 109 -10.23 -2.02 9.56
CA LYS A 109 -9.68 -1.50 10.82
C LYS A 109 -9.91 0.00 10.96
N GLY A 110 -10.19 0.43 12.20
CA GLY A 110 -10.57 1.81 12.50
C GLY A 110 -9.49 2.86 12.25
N ASN A 111 -8.22 2.45 12.18
CA ASN A 111 -7.08 3.30 11.86
C ASN A 111 -6.67 3.26 10.39
N LEU A 112 -7.46 2.62 9.52
CA LEU A 112 -7.22 2.57 8.08
C LEU A 112 -8.29 3.35 7.32
N TYR A 113 -7.83 4.01 6.27
CA TYR A 113 -8.64 4.78 5.34
C TYR A 113 -8.68 4.05 4.01
N SER A 114 -9.86 3.94 3.39
CA SER A 114 -9.94 3.50 2.01
C SER A 114 -9.65 4.68 1.09
N ILE A 115 -8.63 4.52 0.25
CA ILE A 115 -8.12 5.53 -0.66
C ILE A 115 -8.63 5.24 -2.06
N PHE A 116 -9.34 6.19 -2.66
CA PHE A 116 -9.93 6.07 -3.99
C PHE A 116 -9.20 6.97 -4.98
N TRP A 117 -8.01 6.56 -5.38
CA TRP A 117 -7.29 7.24 -6.46
C TRP A 117 -7.92 6.89 -7.80
N SER A 118 -8.53 7.90 -8.41
CA SER A 118 -9.05 7.80 -9.76
C SER A 118 -7.89 7.73 -10.74
N ASP A 119 -7.61 6.56 -11.31
CA ASP A 119 -7.02 6.54 -12.64
C ASP A 119 -8.06 6.01 -13.61
N LEU A 120 -8.15 6.68 -14.73
CA LEU A 120 -9.02 6.34 -15.85
C LEU A 120 -8.27 5.51 -16.90
N GLY A 121 -7.05 5.05 -16.59
CA GLY A 121 -6.20 4.30 -17.51
C GLY A 121 -6.31 2.79 -17.35
N ASP A 122 -5.96 2.04 -18.40
CA ASP A 122 -5.99 0.57 -18.49
C ASP A 122 -4.71 -0.15 -17.99
N GLY A 123 -3.74 0.60 -17.49
CA GLY A 123 -2.52 0.04 -16.88
C GLY A 123 -2.74 -0.57 -15.50
N LYS A 124 -2.07 -1.70 -15.22
CA LYS A 124 -1.91 -2.22 -13.85
C LYS A 124 -1.15 -1.18 -13.02
N ARG A 125 -1.68 -0.81 -11.84
CA ARG A 125 -1.10 0.24 -10.98
C ARG A 125 -0.22 -0.40 -9.92
N TRP A 126 1.08 -0.19 -10.02
CA TRP A 126 1.99 -0.56 -8.94
C TRP A 126 1.91 0.47 -7.83
N LEU A 127 1.98 0.00 -6.58
CA LEU A 127 1.78 0.80 -5.37
C LEU A 127 3.10 0.97 -4.60
N CYS A 128 4.22 1.01 -5.32
CA CYS A 128 5.55 1.09 -4.70
C CYS A 128 5.75 2.42 -3.96
N ASN A 129 5.33 3.52 -4.56
CA ASN A 129 5.27 4.84 -3.92
C ASN A 129 4.31 4.86 -2.73
N VAL A 130 3.16 4.18 -2.83
CA VAL A 130 2.19 4.08 -1.74
C VAL A 130 2.78 3.35 -0.54
N PHE A 131 3.45 2.23 -0.77
CA PHE A 131 4.14 1.50 0.29
C PHE A 131 5.19 2.37 1.00
N VAL A 132 6.04 3.05 0.24
CA VAL A 132 7.08 3.93 0.81
C VAL A 132 6.44 5.08 1.59
N GLY A 133 5.41 5.71 1.04
CA GLY A 133 4.68 6.78 1.69
C GLY A 133 4.00 6.35 2.99
N ASP A 134 3.32 5.21 2.99
CA ASP A 134 2.69 4.65 4.20
C ASP A 134 3.73 4.26 5.25
N ALA A 135 4.88 3.73 4.85
CA ALA A 135 5.98 3.42 5.76
C ALA A 135 6.58 4.69 6.39
N ILE A 136 6.77 5.76 5.61
CA ILE A 136 7.24 7.06 6.13
C ILE A 136 6.20 7.63 7.10
N TYR A 137 4.93 7.66 6.71
CA TYR A 137 3.83 8.16 7.54
C TYR A 137 3.76 7.41 8.89
N LEU A 138 3.83 6.08 8.87
CA LEU A 138 3.85 5.27 10.09
C LEU A 138 5.11 5.50 10.94
N ASN A 139 6.24 5.84 10.30
CA ASN A 139 7.52 5.99 10.97
C ASN A 139 7.64 7.30 11.76
N ASN A 140 7.16 8.42 11.20
CA ASN A 140 7.34 9.75 11.80
C ASN A 140 6.10 10.67 11.73
N GLY A 141 4.96 10.19 11.24
CA GLY A 141 3.76 11.03 11.03
C GLY A 141 3.92 12.10 9.95
N GLY A 142 5.03 12.08 9.20
CA GLY A 142 5.37 13.07 8.20
C GLY A 142 4.48 12.99 6.96
N ASN A 143 4.18 14.13 6.38
CA ASN A 143 3.45 14.19 5.12
C ASN A 143 4.42 14.00 3.95
N PHE A 144 4.40 12.82 3.31
CA PHE A 144 5.23 12.49 2.15
C PHE A 144 4.45 12.64 0.82
N THR A 145 3.65 13.69 0.69
CA THR A 145 2.74 13.86 -0.45
C THR A 145 3.14 15.03 -1.34
N SER A 146 2.87 14.90 -2.63
CA SER A 146 2.92 16.01 -3.56
C SER A 146 1.69 16.93 -3.40
N SER A 147 1.59 17.99 -4.22
CA SER A 147 0.55 19.03 -4.09
C SER A 147 -0.88 18.53 -4.31
N ASN A 148 -1.08 17.38 -4.95
CA ASN A 148 -2.39 16.76 -5.15
C ASN A 148 -2.76 15.76 -4.03
N ASN A 149 -2.01 15.74 -2.92
CA ASN A 149 -2.18 14.78 -1.82
C ASN A 149 -2.00 13.31 -2.24
N HIS A 150 -1.31 13.03 -3.35
CA HIS A 150 -0.79 11.70 -3.66
C HIS A 150 0.65 11.59 -3.16
N TYR A 151 1.08 10.39 -2.80
CA TYR A 151 2.50 10.14 -2.53
C TYR A 151 3.35 10.40 -3.77
N TYR A 152 4.55 10.96 -3.57
CA TYR A 152 5.49 11.21 -4.65
C TYR A 152 5.78 9.92 -5.43
N ASP A 153 5.59 9.96 -6.75
CA ASP A 153 5.93 8.84 -7.61
C ASP A 153 7.47 8.70 -7.74
N PRO A 154 7.98 7.54 -8.20
CA PRO A 154 9.43 7.30 -8.29
C PRO A 154 10.17 8.34 -9.14
N LYS A 155 9.54 8.87 -10.20
CA LYS A 155 10.12 9.89 -11.08
C LYS A 155 10.20 11.24 -10.38
N GLN A 156 9.21 11.61 -9.58
CA GLN A 156 9.23 12.83 -8.75
C GLN A 156 10.33 12.74 -7.68
N ILE A 157 10.48 11.58 -7.03
CA ILE A 157 11.54 11.33 -6.05
C ILE A 157 12.91 11.46 -6.72
N TYR A 158 13.12 10.76 -7.84
CA TYR A 158 14.37 10.82 -8.62
C TYR A 158 14.77 12.26 -8.98
N LYS A 159 13.79 13.09 -9.37
CA LYS A 159 13.99 14.51 -9.72
C LYS A 159 14.17 15.45 -8.53
N GLY A 160 14.16 14.95 -7.29
CA GLY A 160 14.32 15.77 -6.08
C GLY A 160 13.11 16.66 -5.77
N GLN A 161 11.90 16.27 -6.21
CA GLN A 161 10.68 17.03 -5.95
C GLN A 161 10.06 16.72 -4.58
N SER A 162 10.56 15.69 -3.90
CA SER A 162 10.17 15.32 -2.54
C SER A 162 11.05 15.99 -1.50
N ASN A 163 10.69 15.84 -0.22
CA ASN A 163 11.52 16.30 0.90
C ASN A 163 12.67 15.34 1.26
N LEU A 164 12.86 14.23 0.54
CA LEU A 164 13.97 13.32 0.75
C LEU A 164 15.28 13.93 0.27
N LYS A 165 16.35 13.67 1.02
CA LYS A 165 17.71 14.09 0.68
C LYS A 165 18.39 12.99 -0.12
N LYS A 166 18.99 13.36 -1.25
CA LYS A 166 19.77 12.43 -2.08
C LYS A 166 21.09 12.06 -1.37
N ARG A 167 21.53 10.82 -1.53
CA ARG A 167 22.90 10.38 -1.16
C ARG A 167 23.87 10.81 -2.26
N GLU A 168 25.00 11.38 -1.87
CA GLU A 168 26.08 11.73 -2.81
C GLU A 168 26.91 10.52 -3.24
N SER A 169 26.92 9.45 -2.43
CA SER A 169 27.63 8.21 -2.72
C SER A 169 26.83 6.98 -2.32
N TYR A 170 26.90 5.92 -3.12
CA TYR A 170 26.37 4.60 -2.76
C TYR A 170 27.07 4.01 -1.52
N LYS A 171 28.28 4.49 -1.19
CA LYS A 171 29.05 4.04 -0.02
C LYS A 171 28.43 4.50 1.31
N ASP A 172 27.61 5.55 1.27
CA ASP A 172 26.94 6.11 2.45
C ASP A 172 25.54 5.51 2.68
N VAL A 173 25.14 4.55 1.84
CA VAL A 173 23.84 3.91 1.88
C VAL A 173 23.74 3.02 3.11
N LYS A 174 22.62 3.10 3.81
CA LYS A 174 22.36 2.34 5.04
C LYS A 174 20.94 1.78 5.11
N GLU A 175 20.73 0.88 6.06
CA GLU A 175 19.37 0.42 6.39
C GLU A 175 18.45 1.61 6.71
N GLY A 176 17.26 1.60 6.11
CA GLY A 176 16.27 2.68 6.22
C GLY A 176 16.40 3.77 5.15
N ASP A 177 17.43 3.74 4.32
CA ASP A 177 17.46 4.57 3.11
C ASP A 177 16.43 4.07 2.09
N ILE A 178 16.09 4.91 1.12
CA ILE A 178 15.14 4.66 0.05
C ILE A 178 15.92 4.57 -1.26
N VAL A 179 15.67 3.52 -2.03
CA VAL A 179 16.25 3.34 -3.36
C VAL A 179 15.18 3.57 -4.43
N VAL A 180 15.51 4.38 -5.42
CA VAL A 180 14.74 4.53 -6.66
C VAL A 180 15.49 3.78 -7.76
N PHE A 181 14.81 2.84 -8.42
CA PHE A 181 15.33 2.11 -9.57
C PHE A 181 14.92 2.86 -10.84
N GLY A 182 15.89 3.55 -11.44
CA GLY A 182 15.72 4.46 -12.56
C GLY A 182 14.73 5.57 -12.20
N THR A 183 13.54 5.52 -12.79
CA THR A 183 12.44 6.45 -12.48
C THR A 183 11.08 5.76 -12.34
N THR A 184 11.07 4.43 -12.22
CA THR A 184 9.83 3.63 -12.38
C THR A 184 9.44 2.89 -11.10
N HIS A 185 10.39 2.67 -10.19
CA HIS A 185 10.15 1.88 -8.99
C HIS A 185 10.92 2.42 -7.79
N VAL A 186 10.37 2.22 -6.59
CA VAL A 186 10.96 2.71 -5.34
C VAL A 186 10.76 1.68 -4.22
N GLU A 187 11.77 1.49 -3.38
CA GLU A 187 11.75 0.58 -2.23
C GLU A 187 12.52 1.14 -1.04
N ILE A 188 12.28 0.59 0.15
CA ILE A 188 13.04 0.90 1.37
C ILE A 188 14.11 -0.17 1.57
N ILE A 189 15.34 0.24 1.82
CA ILE A 189 16.46 -0.64 2.14
C ILE A 189 16.29 -1.19 3.55
N THR A 190 16.36 -2.51 3.67
CA THR A 190 16.14 -3.28 4.90
C THR A 190 17.39 -3.87 5.52
N SER A 191 18.47 -3.97 4.74
CA SER A 191 19.81 -4.35 5.19
C SER A 191 20.84 -4.12 4.08
N ILE A 192 22.09 -3.88 4.47
CA ILE A 192 23.25 -3.84 3.56
C ILE A 192 23.97 -5.18 3.63
N GLN A 193 24.33 -5.74 2.48
CA GLN A 193 25.05 -7.00 2.36
C GLN A 193 26.50 -6.70 1.96
N LYS A 194 27.44 -6.98 2.87
CA LYS A 194 28.87 -6.84 2.58
C LYS A 194 29.39 -8.13 1.95
N ASN A 195 29.94 -8.01 0.74
CA ASN A 195 30.43 -9.15 -0.02
C ASN A 195 31.96 -9.10 -0.13
N SER A 196 32.63 -10.25 -0.02
CA SER A 196 34.10 -10.33 -0.09
C SER A 196 34.63 -10.56 -1.51
N PHE A 197 33.78 -11.02 -2.43
CA PHE A 197 34.19 -11.48 -3.76
C PHE A 197 33.36 -10.88 -4.92
N VAL A 198 32.34 -10.08 -4.60
CA VAL A 198 31.47 -9.36 -5.54
C VAL A 198 31.15 -7.99 -4.95
N ASP A 199 30.50 -7.10 -5.71
CA ASP A 199 30.09 -5.79 -5.23
C ASP A 199 29.11 -5.92 -4.04
N ASP A 200 29.18 -4.97 -3.11
CA ASP A 200 28.25 -4.92 -1.97
C ASP A 200 26.82 -4.73 -2.46
N GLY A 201 25.89 -5.51 -1.91
CA GLY A 201 24.48 -5.50 -2.28
C GLY A 201 23.58 -4.98 -1.15
N PHE A 202 22.28 -5.03 -1.37
CA PHE A 202 21.30 -4.74 -0.34
C PHE A 202 20.03 -5.59 -0.46
N CYS A 203 19.30 -5.64 0.65
CA CYS A 203 17.92 -6.14 0.66
C CYS A 203 16.96 -4.97 0.79
N SER A 204 15.84 -5.02 0.08
CA SER A 204 14.83 -3.96 0.09
C SER A 204 13.40 -4.50 0.12
N ILE A 205 12.44 -3.66 0.49
CA ILE A 205 11.02 -3.98 0.64
C ILE A 205 10.14 -2.93 -0.06
N GLY A 206 9.05 -3.38 -0.68
CA GLY A 206 8.09 -2.51 -1.37
C GLY A 206 6.87 -3.25 -1.91
N ALA A 207 5.98 -2.53 -2.59
CA ALA A 207 4.75 -3.06 -3.21
C ALA A 207 4.65 -2.72 -4.70
N GLY A 208 5.51 -3.31 -5.54
CA GLY A 208 5.56 -2.96 -6.98
C GLY A 208 6.21 -3.97 -7.93
N ARG A 209 6.38 -5.23 -7.51
CA ARG A 209 7.38 -6.13 -8.12
C ARG A 209 6.92 -7.04 -9.25
N GLY A 210 5.73 -6.88 -9.83
CA GLY A 210 5.44 -7.57 -11.09
C GLY A 210 4.78 -8.94 -11.01
N MET A 211 5.14 -9.78 -10.03
CA MET A 211 5.10 -11.23 -10.30
C MET A 211 4.03 -12.03 -9.53
N SER A 212 3.74 -11.73 -8.26
CA SER A 212 2.71 -12.44 -7.50
C SER A 212 2.28 -11.71 -6.23
N ARG A 213 1.15 -12.13 -5.63
CA ARG A 213 0.65 -11.59 -4.36
C ARG A 213 1.68 -11.74 -3.24
N GLU A 214 2.36 -12.88 -3.18
CA GLU A 214 3.30 -13.24 -2.12
C GLU A 214 4.52 -12.30 -2.09
N GLN A 215 4.80 -11.61 -3.20
CA GLN A 215 5.91 -10.67 -3.31
C GLN A 215 5.57 -9.25 -2.90
N VAL A 216 4.28 -8.93 -2.72
CA VAL A 216 3.82 -7.62 -2.23
C VAL A 216 4.15 -7.51 -0.74
N GLY A 217 5.04 -6.58 -0.39
CA GLY A 217 5.50 -6.41 0.98
C GLY A 217 6.53 -7.46 1.43
N SER A 218 7.07 -8.29 0.52
CA SER A 218 8.17 -9.20 0.85
C SER A 218 9.51 -8.46 0.87
N ILE A 219 10.54 -9.02 1.49
CA ILE A 219 11.92 -8.54 1.27
C ILE A 219 12.45 -9.20 -0.01
N LYS A 220 13.32 -8.49 -0.75
CA LYS A 220 14.16 -9.06 -1.79
C LYS A 220 15.59 -8.60 -1.62
N CYS A 221 16.52 -9.53 -1.71
CA CYS A 221 17.95 -9.30 -1.66
C CYS A 221 18.59 -9.47 -3.05
N ASP A 222 19.78 -8.92 -3.20
CA ASP A 222 20.60 -9.06 -4.41
C ASP A 222 20.89 -10.53 -4.78
N SER A 223 20.91 -11.41 -3.77
CA SER A 223 21.26 -12.84 -3.87
C SER A 223 20.08 -13.83 -3.78
N ASP A 224 18.82 -13.39 -3.90
CA ASP A 224 17.64 -14.25 -3.68
C ASP A 224 17.33 -15.29 -4.80
N TRP A 225 18.29 -15.58 -5.70
CA TRP A 225 18.22 -16.73 -6.61
C TRP A 225 19.21 -17.80 -6.16
N GLY A 226 18.71 -18.78 -5.42
CA GLY A 226 19.49 -19.91 -4.94
C GLY A 226 20.05 -20.78 -6.07
N TRP A 227 21.28 -21.26 -5.84
CA TRP A 227 21.94 -22.39 -6.51
C TRP A 227 22.22 -22.25 -8.01
N SER A 228 23.15 -21.37 -8.40
CA SER A 228 24.09 -21.63 -9.51
C SER A 228 25.04 -20.45 -9.72
N LEU A 229 26.32 -20.64 -9.36
CA LEU A 229 27.46 -19.77 -9.68
C LEU A 229 27.40 -18.34 -9.08
N PRO A 230 28.55 -17.69 -8.80
CA PRO A 230 28.55 -16.30 -8.37
C PRO A 230 28.06 -15.44 -9.54
N TYR A 231 26.78 -15.06 -9.49
CA TYR A 231 26.21 -14.14 -10.45
C TYR A 231 26.89 -12.78 -10.27
N LEU A 232 27.48 -12.28 -11.35
CA LEU A 232 27.91 -10.89 -11.51
C LEU A 232 26.67 -10.09 -11.92
N GLY A 233 26.23 -9.09 -11.15
CA GLY A 233 25.20 -8.14 -11.59
C GLY A 233 23.79 -8.49 -11.16
N GLY A 234 23.33 -7.91 -10.05
CA GLY A 234 21.91 -7.83 -9.67
C GLY A 234 21.44 -6.38 -9.57
N ALA A 235 20.15 -6.12 -9.84
CA ALA A 235 19.58 -4.76 -9.71
C ALA A 235 19.65 -4.18 -8.28
N ARG A 236 20.09 -4.98 -7.29
CA ARG A 236 20.27 -4.58 -5.88
C ARG A 236 21.75 -4.56 -5.47
N GLU A 237 22.63 -4.39 -6.43
CA GLU A 237 23.99 -3.96 -6.19
C GLU A 237 24.00 -2.48 -5.78
N LEU A 238 24.82 -2.14 -4.79
CA LEU A 238 24.93 -0.74 -4.34
C LEU A 238 25.45 0.15 -5.46
N LYS A 239 26.36 -0.38 -6.28
CA LYS A 239 27.02 0.30 -7.38
C LYS A 239 26.36 0.02 -8.74
N ASP A 240 25.03 -0.04 -8.76
CA ASP A 240 24.26 -0.05 -10.01
C ASP A 240 23.94 1.40 -10.43
N ASP A 241 24.29 1.77 -11.66
CA ASP A 241 24.06 3.10 -12.23
C ASP A 241 22.56 3.43 -12.40
N ASN A 242 21.70 2.41 -12.36
CA ASN A 242 20.25 2.58 -12.34
C ASN A 242 19.70 2.88 -10.93
N ASN A 243 20.50 2.76 -9.88
CA ASN A 243 20.05 3.01 -8.51
C ASN A 243 20.36 4.43 -8.04
N THR A 244 19.35 5.11 -7.50
CA THR A 244 19.52 6.41 -6.81
C THR A 244 19.01 6.32 -5.39
N TYR A 245 19.82 6.72 -4.43
CA TYR A 245 19.55 6.56 -3.01
C TYR A 245 19.16 7.86 -2.32
N PHE A 246 18.24 7.76 -1.38
CA PHE A 246 17.64 8.87 -0.67
C PHE A 246 17.49 8.54 0.83
N TYR A 247 17.39 9.57 1.67
CA TYR A 247 17.13 9.44 3.10
C TYR A 247 16.21 10.56 3.60
N LEU A 248 15.58 10.32 4.76
CA LEU A 248 14.76 11.30 5.49
C LEU A 248 15.61 12.38 6.16
#